data_AF-A0A1V1PKM6-F1
#
_entry.id   AF-A0A1V1PKM6-F1
#
_cell.length_a   1.000
_cell.length_b   1.000
_cell.length_c   1.000
_cell.angle_alpha   90.00
_cell.angle_beta   90.00
_cell.angle_gamma   90.00
#
_symmetry.space_group_name_H-M   'P 1'
#
loop_
_entity.id
_entity.type
_entity.pdbx_description
1 polymer ?
#
loop_
_entity_poly.entity_id
_entity_poly.type
_entity_poly.pdbx_seq_one_letter_code
_entity_poly.pdbx_strand_id
1 'polypeptide(L)'
;MGYASPQEFGAQWGGLLDPTTIATLSSVCGLKGADAQTALPSVTSVVVPWTQALSQFDDFLPYAVGKTEDTFRNCAELHPAALGALVSLVYNRGPSLSATEERRIEMREIARLTRERNFTPIPAQIRSMKRLWQNDPSTRGLVHRRELEALLFEEGLA
;
A
#
# COMPACT_ATOMS: atom_id res chain seq x y z
N MET A 1 -3.24 -10.23 -9.27
CA MET A 1 -2.45 -10.11 -10.51
C MET A 1 -2.90 -8.97 -11.45
N GLY A 2 -4.05 -8.32 -11.22
CA GLY A 2 -4.60 -7.37 -12.21
C GLY A 2 -3.80 -6.11 -12.51
N TYR A 3 -2.84 -5.69 -11.67
CA TYR A 3 -2.03 -4.48 -11.91
C TYR A 3 -0.60 -4.77 -12.37
N ALA A 4 -0.21 -6.04 -12.47
CA ALA A 4 1.10 -6.44 -12.98
C ALA A 4 0.95 -7.00 -14.39
N SER A 5 1.89 -6.66 -15.26
CA SER A 5 2.11 -7.38 -16.52
C SER A 5 2.80 -8.73 -16.28
N PRO A 6 2.68 -9.70 -17.22
CA PRO A 6 3.44 -10.95 -17.13
C PRO A 6 4.96 -10.74 -17.00
N GLN A 7 5.49 -9.71 -17.66
CA GLN A 7 6.91 -9.37 -17.61
C GLN A 7 7.33 -8.89 -16.22
N GLU A 8 6.58 -7.95 -15.63
CA GLU A 8 6.86 -7.45 -14.27
C GLU A 8 6.72 -8.57 -13.24
N PHE A 9 5.68 -9.39 -13.36
CA PHE A 9 5.48 -10.54 -12.47
C PHE A 9 6.64 -11.54 -12.57
N GLY A 10 7.05 -11.90 -13.80
CA GLY A 10 8.17 -12.80 -14.03
C GLY A 10 9.49 -12.25 -13.46
N ALA A 11 9.72 -10.94 -13.56
CA ALA A 11 10.90 -10.30 -12.98
C ALA A 11 10.89 -10.30 -11.44
N GLN A 12 9.72 -10.16 -10.82
CA GLN A 12 9.57 -10.07 -9.36
C GLN A 12 9.49 -11.44 -8.65
N TRP A 13 8.97 -12.45 -9.33
CA TRP A 13 8.71 -13.77 -8.75
C TRP A 13 9.55 -14.89 -9.37
N GLY A 14 10.23 -14.60 -10.49
CA GLY A 14 11.12 -15.54 -11.15
C GLY A 14 12.22 -16.03 -10.21
N GLY A 15 12.42 -17.34 -10.15
CA GLY A 15 13.38 -17.96 -9.23
C GLY A 15 12.88 -18.15 -7.80
N LEU A 16 11.80 -17.47 -7.40
CA LEU A 16 11.14 -17.73 -6.11
C LEU A 16 10.11 -18.87 -6.23
N LEU A 17 9.37 -18.92 -7.34
CA LEU A 17 8.35 -19.94 -7.58
C LEU A 17 8.78 -20.90 -8.70
N ASP A 18 8.23 -22.10 -8.68
CA ASP A 18 8.49 -23.07 -9.74
C ASP A 18 7.92 -22.59 -11.10
N PRO A 19 8.50 -23.03 -12.22
CA PRO A 19 8.09 -22.56 -13.54
C PRO A 19 6.60 -22.80 -13.87
N THR A 20 5.98 -23.85 -13.32
CA THR A 20 4.56 -24.16 -13.56
C THR A 20 3.67 -23.14 -12.85
N THR A 21 4.00 -22.82 -11.60
CA THR A 21 3.31 -21.76 -10.85
C THR A 21 3.48 -20.41 -11.53
N ILE A 22 4.69 -20.07 -11.99
CA ILE A 22 4.94 -18.82 -12.73
C ILE A 22 4.08 -18.77 -14.00
N ALA A 23 4.05 -19.84 -14.81
CA ALA A 23 3.24 -19.87 -16.03
C ALA A 23 1.74 -19.71 -15.73
N THR A 24 1.26 -20.41 -14.70
CA THR A 24 -0.15 -20.36 -14.27
C THR A 24 -0.54 -18.93 -13.86
N LEU A 25 0.22 -18.30 -12.96
CA LEU A 25 -0.08 -16.94 -12.49
C LEU A 25 0.17 -15.87 -13.57
N SER A 26 1.12 -16.09 -14.48
CA SER A 26 1.37 -15.19 -15.61
C SER A 26 0.18 -15.12 -16.56
N SER A 27 -0.55 -16.23 -16.75
CA SER A 27 -1.72 -16.29 -17.64
C SER A 27 -2.88 -15.39 -17.20
N VAL A 28 -2.91 -15.01 -15.92
CA VAL A 28 -3.96 -14.16 -15.33
C VAL A 28 -3.47 -12.75 -14.98
N CYS A 29 -2.25 -12.39 -15.38
CA CYS A 29 -1.72 -11.03 -15.24
C CYS A 29 -2.56 -10.03 -16.04
N GLY A 30 -2.78 -8.85 -15.48
CA GLY A 30 -3.57 -7.79 -16.11
C GLY A 30 -5.10 -7.98 -16.08
N LEU A 31 -5.61 -9.19 -15.77
CA LEU A 31 -7.05 -9.43 -15.66
C LEU A 31 -7.64 -8.73 -14.43
N LYS A 32 -8.79 -8.06 -14.61
CA LYS A 32 -9.51 -7.30 -13.58
C LYS A 32 -11.02 -7.57 -13.67
N GLY A 33 -11.76 -7.26 -12.61
CA GLY A 33 -13.22 -7.32 -12.62
C GLY A 33 -13.77 -8.68 -13.05
N ALA A 34 -14.72 -8.69 -14.00
CA ALA A 34 -15.36 -9.90 -14.49
C ALA A 34 -14.39 -10.91 -15.11
N ASP A 35 -13.35 -10.44 -15.80
CA ASP A 35 -12.36 -11.32 -16.43
C ASP A 35 -11.53 -12.05 -15.36
N ALA A 36 -11.15 -11.34 -14.28
CA ALA A 36 -10.47 -11.95 -13.15
C ALA A 36 -11.37 -12.95 -12.41
N GLN A 37 -12.66 -12.65 -12.26
CA GLN A 37 -13.63 -13.56 -11.66
C GLN A 37 -13.76 -14.85 -12.47
N THR A 38 -13.80 -14.72 -13.80
CA THR A 38 -13.87 -15.86 -14.73
C THR A 38 -12.62 -16.73 -14.66
N ALA A 39 -11.44 -16.11 -14.53
CA ALA A 39 -10.16 -16.81 -14.46
C ALA A 39 -9.86 -17.40 -13.07
N LEU A 40 -10.56 -17.00 -12.01
CA LEU A 40 -10.28 -17.44 -10.64
C LEU A 40 -10.12 -18.97 -10.48
N PRO A 41 -10.97 -19.83 -11.07
CA PRO A 41 -10.84 -21.28 -10.94
C PRO A 41 -9.51 -21.85 -11.47
N SER A 42 -8.82 -21.16 -12.38
CA SER A 42 -7.56 -21.65 -12.97
C SER A 42 -6.35 -21.50 -12.05
N VAL A 43 -6.47 -20.75 -10.95
CA VAL A 43 -5.35 -20.43 -10.05
C VAL A 43 -5.59 -20.84 -8.59
N THR A 44 -6.74 -21.43 -8.25
CA THR A 44 -7.09 -21.76 -6.85
C THR A 44 -6.20 -22.84 -6.23
N SER A 45 -5.54 -23.67 -7.05
CA SER A 45 -4.61 -24.70 -6.59
C SER A 45 -3.20 -24.17 -6.29
N VAL A 46 -2.88 -22.94 -6.68
CA VAL A 46 -1.57 -22.35 -6.48
C VAL A 46 -1.38 -22.00 -5.00
N VAL A 47 -0.32 -22.53 -4.40
CA VAL A 47 0.11 -22.20 -3.04
C VAL A 47 1.47 -21.53 -3.11
N VAL A 48 1.54 -20.27 -2.68
CA VAL A 48 2.80 -19.54 -2.52
C VAL A 48 3.33 -19.84 -1.11
N PRO A 49 4.50 -20.51 -0.96
CA PRO A 49 4.99 -20.82 0.37
C PRO A 49 5.48 -19.55 1.08
N TRP A 50 5.35 -19.55 2.41
CA TRP A 50 5.59 -18.37 3.25
C TRP A 50 6.96 -17.74 3.03
N THR A 51 8.01 -18.56 2.93
CA THR A 51 9.38 -18.10 2.73
C THR A 51 9.57 -17.32 1.43
N GLN A 52 8.93 -17.76 0.35
CA GLN A 52 8.97 -17.09 -0.96
C GLN A 52 8.16 -15.81 -0.95
N ALA A 53 6.98 -15.84 -0.31
CA ALA A 53 6.16 -14.64 -0.12
C ALA A 53 6.89 -13.56 0.67
N LEU A 54 7.59 -13.94 1.75
CA LEU A 54 8.36 -13.01 2.56
C LEU A 54 9.57 -12.46 1.79
N SER A 55 10.32 -13.31 1.07
CA SER A 55 11.43 -12.86 0.23
C SER A 55 10.96 -11.82 -0.80
N GLN A 56 9.83 -12.07 -1.48
CA GLN A 56 9.29 -11.12 -2.43
C GLN A 56 8.82 -9.83 -1.77
N PHE A 57 8.25 -9.93 -0.56
CA PHE A 57 7.82 -8.76 0.21
C PHE A 57 9.01 -7.89 0.63
N ASP A 58 10.10 -8.50 1.10
CA ASP A 58 11.33 -7.81 1.47
C ASP A 58 11.95 -7.10 0.27
N ASP A 59 11.97 -7.75 -0.90
CA ASP A 59 12.43 -7.14 -2.16
C ASP A 59 11.53 -5.98 -2.62
N PHE A 60 10.23 -6.05 -2.33
CA PHE A 60 9.26 -5.00 -2.67
C PHE A 60 9.30 -3.80 -1.71
N LEU A 61 9.68 -4.01 -0.45
CA LEU A 61 9.57 -3.00 0.60
C LEU A 61 10.33 -1.69 0.27
N PRO A 62 11.56 -1.71 -0.28
CA PRO A 62 12.26 -0.49 -0.69
C PRO A 62 11.49 0.35 -1.71
N TYR A 63 10.77 -0.27 -2.64
CA TYR A 63 9.92 0.44 -3.60
C TYR A 63 8.78 1.18 -2.87
N ALA A 64 8.12 0.53 -1.91
CA ALA A 64 7.04 1.14 -1.14
C ALA A 64 7.53 2.30 -0.26
N VAL A 65 8.71 2.14 0.34
CA VAL A 65 9.38 3.20 1.12
C VAL A 65 9.74 4.38 0.21
N GLY A 66 10.47 4.15 -0.89
CA GLY A 66 10.87 5.22 -1.81
C GLY A 66 9.68 5.99 -2.37
N LYS A 67 8.59 5.31 -2.74
CA LYS A 67 7.35 5.96 -3.19
C LYS A 67 6.72 6.86 -2.12
N THR A 68 6.88 6.51 -0.85
CA THR A 68 6.41 7.30 0.29
C THR A 68 7.27 8.54 0.47
N GLU A 69 8.59 8.42 0.38
CA GLU A 69 9.56 9.53 0.46
C GLU A 69 9.46 10.50 -0.72
N ASP A 70 9.07 9.99 -1.90
CA ASP A 70 8.74 10.83 -3.06
C ASP A 70 7.45 11.64 -2.84
N THR A 71 6.50 11.06 -2.10
CA THR A 71 5.19 11.68 -1.82
C THR A 71 5.28 12.71 -0.69
N PHE A 72 6.02 12.40 0.38
CA PHE A 72 6.13 13.18 1.60
C PHE A 72 7.58 13.56 1.88
N ARG A 73 7.85 14.85 2.10
CA ARG A 73 9.23 15.36 2.28
C ARG A 73 9.71 15.17 3.71
N ASN A 74 11.03 15.18 3.92
CA ASN A 74 11.66 15.08 5.23
C ASN A 74 11.32 13.78 6.00
N CYS A 75 10.92 12.71 5.30
CA CYS A 75 10.64 11.40 5.91
C CYS A 75 11.84 10.79 6.64
N ALA A 76 13.08 11.11 6.24
CA ALA A 76 14.29 10.67 6.92
C ALA A 76 14.43 11.21 8.36
N GLU A 77 13.67 12.23 8.73
CA GLU A 77 13.63 12.80 10.08
C GLU A 77 12.61 12.09 10.98
N LEU A 78 11.78 11.19 10.42
CA LEU A 78 10.77 10.46 11.17
C LEU A 78 11.38 9.25 11.88
N HIS A 79 10.85 8.96 13.07
CA HIS A 79 11.06 7.67 13.71
C HIS A 79 10.55 6.53 12.79
N PRO A 80 11.19 5.33 12.79
CA PRO A 80 10.77 4.21 11.94
C PRO A 80 9.30 3.83 12.04
N ALA A 81 8.69 3.95 13.23
CA ALA A 81 7.25 3.71 13.42
C ALA A 81 6.40 4.72 12.62
N ALA A 82 6.73 6.01 12.70
CA ALA A 82 6.05 7.06 11.95
C ALA A 82 6.25 6.93 10.43
N LEU A 83 7.45 6.56 9.98
CA LEU A 83 7.69 6.23 8.57
C LEU A 83 6.83 5.02 8.14
N GLY A 84 6.81 3.96 8.94
CA GLY A 84 6.02 2.75 8.67
C GLY A 84 4.52 3.04 8.52
N ALA A 85 3.97 3.93 9.34
CA ALA A 85 2.59 4.39 9.21
C ALA A 85 2.32 5.09 7.86
N LEU A 86 3.23 5.98 7.43
CA LEU A 86 3.11 6.64 6.12
C LEU A 86 3.28 5.67 4.94
N VAL A 87 4.18 4.69 5.07
CA VAL A 87 4.37 3.64 4.06
C VAL A 87 3.09 2.80 3.90
N SER A 88 2.49 2.38 5.03
CA SER A 88 1.21 1.68 5.01
C SER A 88 0.09 2.50 4.36
N LEU A 89 0.03 3.81 4.67
CA LEU A 89 -0.93 4.73 4.10
C LEU A 89 -0.78 4.86 2.58
N VAL A 90 0.44 5.11 2.08
CA VAL A 90 0.74 5.26 0.64
C VAL A 90 0.51 3.95 -0.09
N TYR A 91 0.90 2.80 0.48
CA TYR A 91 0.64 1.50 -0.12
C TYR A 91 -0.86 1.24 -0.33
N ASN A 92 -1.69 1.55 0.67
CA ASN A 92 -3.14 1.32 0.60
C ASN A 92 -3.89 2.36 -0.23
N ARG A 93 -3.51 3.63 -0.14
CA ARG A 93 -4.29 4.74 -0.71
C ARG A 93 -3.70 5.27 -2.04
N GLY A 94 -2.47 4.88 -2.36
CA GLY A 94 -1.69 5.43 -3.45
C GLY A 94 -1.15 6.84 -3.15
N PRO A 95 -0.09 7.26 -3.86
CA PRO A 95 0.67 8.48 -3.59
C PRO A 95 0.01 9.77 -4.12
N SER A 96 -1.13 9.67 -4.79
CA SER A 96 -1.75 10.82 -5.47
C SER A 96 -2.05 11.95 -4.47
N LEU A 97 -1.56 13.14 -4.82
CA LEU A 97 -1.82 14.42 -4.16
C LEU A 97 -2.69 15.34 -5.04
N SER A 98 -3.52 14.76 -5.93
CA SER A 98 -4.38 15.51 -6.85
C SER A 98 -5.11 16.65 -6.14
N ALA A 99 -4.99 17.87 -6.65
CA ALA A 99 -5.60 19.06 -6.07
C ALA A 99 -7.13 19.11 -6.28
N THR A 100 -7.62 18.45 -7.33
CA THR A 100 -9.04 18.47 -7.73
C THR A 100 -9.87 17.41 -7.03
N GLU A 101 -9.24 16.40 -6.43
CA GLU A 101 -9.93 15.33 -5.70
C GLU A 101 -10.13 15.72 -4.23
N GLU A 102 -11.39 15.88 -3.81
CA GLU A 102 -11.76 16.18 -2.43
C GLU A 102 -11.32 15.07 -1.45
N ARG A 103 -11.35 13.82 -1.90
CA ARG A 103 -10.87 12.68 -1.11
C ARG A 103 -9.36 12.78 -0.79
N ARG A 104 -8.58 13.62 -1.47
CA ARG A 104 -7.13 13.75 -1.26
C ARG A 104 -6.74 14.89 -0.32
N ILE A 105 -7.69 15.58 0.32
CA ILE A 105 -7.43 16.71 1.23
C ILE A 105 -6.40 16.35 2.30
N GLU A 106 -6.64 15.29 3.07
CA GLU A 106 -5.76 14.92 4.19
C GLU A 106 -4.38 14.46 3.69
N MET A 107 -4.29 13.83 2.52
CA MET A 107 -3.01 13.46 1.91
C MET A 107 -2.18 14.70 1.56
N ARG A 108 -2.82 15.74 1.00
CA ARG A 108 -2.16 17.02 0.68
C ARG A 108 -1.74 17.74 1.95
N GLU A 109 -2.55 17.69 2.99
CA GLU A 109 -2.21 18.30 4.26
C GLU A 109 -1.02 17.60 4.93
N ILE A 110 -0.97 16.26 4.92
CA ILE A 110 0.23 15.52 5.36
C ILE A 110 1.46 15.91 4.53
N ALA A 111 1.33 16.06 3.20
CA ALA A 111 2.44 16.52 2.37
C ALA A 111 2.90 17.95 2.69
N ARG A 112 1.99 18.83 3.13
CA ARG A 112 2.32 20.18 3.62
C ARG A 112 3.04 20.11 4.97
N LEU A 113 2.48 19.40 5.92
CA LEU A 113 3.01 19.22 7.28
C LEU A 113 4.42 18.62 7.27
N THR A 114 4.63 17.56 6.48
CA THR A 114 5.93 16.91 6.33
C THR A 114 6.97 17.84 5.71
N ARG A 115 6.60 18.63 4.69
CA ARG A 115 7.48 19.67 4.11
C ARG A 115 7.89 20.73 5.15
N GLU A 116 6.99 21.10 6.03
CA GLU A 116 7.21 22.08 7.09
C GLU A 116 7.89 21.51 8.34
N ARG A 117 8.19 20.19 8.36
CA ARG A 117 8.69 19.46 9.54
C ARG A 117 7.75 19.55 10.75
N ASN A 118 6.47 19.80 10.51
CA ASN A 118 5.45 19.86 11.54
C ASN A 118 4.75 18.50 11.61
N PHE A 119 5.39 17.53 12.27
CA PHE A 119 4.90 16.15 12.27
C PHE A 119 3.76 15.89 13.26
N THR A 120 3.66 16.67 14.33
CA THR A 120 2.67 16.50 15.41
C THR A 120 1.21 16.39 14.93
N PRO A 121 0.73 17.16 13.93
CA PRO A 121 -0.67 17.08 13.49
C PRO A 121 -0.98 15.92 12.53
N ILE A 122 0.03 15.18 12.05
CA ILE A 122 -0.15 14.12 11.03
C ILE A 122 -1.10 13.00 11.49
N PRO A 123 -1.03 12.46 12.72
CA PRO A 123 -1.98 11.44 13.18
C PRO A 123 -3.44 11.88 13.08
N ALA A 124 -3.74 13.15 13.37
CA ALA A 124 -5.09 13.70 13.25
C ALA A 124 -5.55 13.75 11.78
N GLN A 125 -4.65 14.02 10.84
CA GLN A 125 -4.96 13.96 9.40
C GLN A 125 -5.23 12.52 8.95
N ILE A 126 -4.44 11.54 9.41
CA ILE A 126 -4.67 10.12 9.13
C ILE A 126 -6.06 9.69 9.63
N ARG A 127 -6.43 10.06 10.87
CA ARG A 127 -7.75 9.73 11.43
C ARG A 127 -8.89 10.43 10.69
N SER A 128 -8.70 11.68 10.28
CA SER A 128 -9.72 12.45 9.54
C SER A 128 -10.13 11.77 8.23
N MET A 129 -9.24 11.00 7.60
CA MET A 129 -9.56 10.23 6.38
C MET A 129 -10.65 9.17 6.59
N LYS A 130 -10.96 8.77 7.83
CA LYS A 130 -12.06 7.83 8.12
C LYS A 130 -13.40 8.31 7.59
N ARG A 131 -13.61 9.63 7.47
CA ARG A 131 -14.84 10.23 6.90
C ARG A 131 -15.24 9.65 5.55
N LEU A 132 -14.27 9.15 4.79
CA LEU A 132 -14.48 8.61 3.45
C LEU A 132 -15.16 7.22 3.44
N TRP A 133 -15.14 6.53 4.57
CA TRP A 133 -15.50 5.11 4.66
C TRP A 133 -16.38 4.80 5.87
N GLN A 134 -16.44 5.69 6.86
CA GLN A 134 -17.15 5.45 8.12
C GLN A 134 -18.65 5.15 7.97
N ASN A 135 -19.27 5.59 6.88
CA ASN A 135 -20.69 5.37 6.61
C ASN A 135 -20.97 4.13 5.75
N ASP A 136 -19.93 3.39 5.34
CA ASP A 136 -20.07 2.17 4.54
C ASP A 136 -19.53 0.95 5.32
N PRO A 137 -20.41 0.07 5.84
CA PRO A 137 -20.02 -1.12 6.59
C PRO A 137 -19.06 -2.05 5.84
N SER A 138 -19.10 -2.07 4.50
CA SER A 138 -18.20 -2.89 3.68
C SER A 138 -16.74 -2.42 3.72
N THR A 139 -16.52 -1.17 4.14
CA THR A 139 -15.21 -0.53 4.21
C THR A 139 -14.69 -0.32 5.64
N ARG A 140 -15.35 -0.93 6.64
CA ARG A 140 -14.96 -0.85 8.06
C ARG A 140 -13.49 -1.20 8.33
N GLY A 141 -12.91 -2.12 7.56
CA GLY A 141 -11.48 -2.45 7.66
C GLY A 141 -10.57 -1.26 7.36
N LEU A 142 -10.95 -0.36 6.45
CA LEU A 142 -10.19 0.85 6.14
C LEU A 142 -10.24 1.87 7.29
N VAL A 143 -11.39 1.99 7.95
CA VAL A 143 -11.56 2.85 9.13
C VAL A 143 -10.65 2.38 10.27
N HIS A 144 -10.63 1.07 10.54
CA HIS A 144 -9.76 0.48 11.55
C HIS A 144 -8.28 0.65 11.19
N ARG A 145 -7.92 0.41 9.93
CA ARG A 145 -6.54 0.61 9.43
C ARG A 145 -6.05 2.04 9.63
N ARG A 146 -6.87 3.06 9.34
CA ARG A 146 -6.49 4.47 9.58
C ARG A 146 -6.28 4.78 11.06
N GLU A 147 -7.00 4.11 11.97
CA GLU A 147 -6.71 4.27 13.41
C GLU A 147 -5.36 3.67 13.79
N LEU A 148 -5.10 2.42 13.36
CA LEU A 148 -3.84 1.74 13.67
C LEU A 148 -2.62 2.48 13.10
N GLU A 149 -2.74 3.03 11.89
CA GLU A 149 -1.67 3.85 11.30
C GLU A 149 -1.45 5.15 12.08
N ALA A 150 -2.51 5.80 12.58
CA ALA A 150 -2.35 6.99 13.39
C ALA A 150 -1.66 6.68 14.73
N LEU A 151 -2.05 5.57 15.39
CA LEU A 151 -1.42 5.09 16.62
C LEU A 151 0.07 4.76 16.41
N LEU A 152 0.39 4.02 15.33
CA LEU A 152 1.77 3.69 14.99
C LEU A 152 2.60 4.96 14.70
N PHE A 153 1.98 5.99 14.10
CA PHE A 153 2.65 7.27 13.91
C PHE A 153 2.92 7.97 15.24
N GLU A 154 1.97 7.96 16.17
CA GLU A 154 2.10 8.55 17.50
C GLU A 154 3.20 7.87 18.33
N GLU A 155 3.39 6.55 18.19
CA GLU A 155 4.54 5.86 18.80
C GLU A 155 5.89 6.44 18.33
N GLY A 156 5.95 7.00 17.12
CA GLY A 156 7.14 7.66 16.60
C GLY A 156 7.27 9.15 16.96
N LEU A 157 6.30 9.72 17.66
CA LEU A 157 6.36 11.08 18.22
C LEU A 157 6.78 11.10 19.70
N ALA A 158 6.70 9.94 20.36
CA ALA A 158 6.97 9.76 21.79
C ALA A 158 8.47 9.76 22.12
#